data_AF-A0A1V9ZYB0-F1
#
_entry.id   AF-A0A1V9ZYB0-F1
#
_cell.length_a   1.000
_cell.length_b   1.000
_cell.length_c   1.000
_cell.angle_alpha   90.00
_cell.angle_beta   90.00
_cell.angle_gamma   90.00
#
_symmetry.space_group_name_H-M   'P 1'
#
loop_
_entity.id
_entity.type
_entity.pdbx_description
1 polymer ?
#
loop_
_entity_poly.entity_id
_entity_poly.type
_entity_poly.pdbx_seq_one_letter_code
_entity_poly.pdbx_strand_id
1 'polypeptide(L)'
;MREVSISTKRAIVEKVQTRYKQQDAYLLRDLDTDYDYIVKALDPIFSEALEAVMLYKPEQVALFLSQFLAGTLDLEKVKRSNLQTQFYFDRKVREVMALAMDSTVQEHPTDIRAFLADFFDKRINIY
;
A
#
# COMPACT_ATOMS: atom_id res chain seq x y z
N MET A 1 43.38 18.24 13.42
CA MET A 1 41.91 18.32 13.65
C MET A 1 41.70 18.87 15.05
N ARG A 2 40.88 19.92 15.25
CA ARG A 2 40.61 20.44 16.61
C ARG A 2 39.72 19.44 17.34
N GLU A 3 40.21 18.90 18.44
CA GLU A 3 39.39 18.06 19.33
C GLU A 3 38.29 18.89 19.96
N VAL A 4 37.05 18.44 19.74
CA VAL A 4 35.85 19.05 20.31
C VAL A 4 35.83 18.75 21.81
N SER A 5 35.64 19.78 22.65
CA SER A 5 35.62 19.61 24.11
C SER A 5 34.53 18.63 24.57
N ILE A 6 34.77 17.96 25.69
CA ILE A 6 33.80 17.01 26.28
C ILE A 6 32.45 17.70 26.56
N SER A 7 32.45 18.96 26.98
CA SER A 7 31.23 19.75 27.18
C SER A 7 30.44 19.94 25.88
N THR A 8 31.13 20.24 24.79
CA THR A 8 30.50 20.41 23.46
C THR A 8 29.95 19.08 22.95
N LYS A 9 30.68 17.97 23.16
CA LYS A 9 30.19 16.62 22.83
C LYS A 9 28.92 16.26 23.62
N ARG A 10 28.87 16.58 24.92
CA ARG A 10 27.68 16.36 25.77
C ARG A 10 26.48 17.20 25.30
N ALA A 11 26.69 18.47 24.98
CA ALA A 11 25.63 19.34 24.47
C ALA A 11 25.05 18.84 23.12
N ILE A 12 25.88 18.27 22.25
CA ILE A 12 25.42 17.64 20.99
C ILE A 12 24.55 16.41 21.30
N VAL A 13 24.98 15.55 22.22
CA VAL A 13 24.22 14.35 22.63
C VAL A 13 22.88 14.73 23.24
N GLU A 14 22.84 15.71 24.15
CA GLU A 14 21.59 16.22 24.72
C GLU A 14 20.67 16.76 23.64
N LYS A 15 21.18 17.57 22.70
CA LYS A 15 20.37 18.10 21.60
C LYS A 15 19.78 17.00 20.71
N VAL A 16 20.52 15.92 20.46
CA VAL A 16 20.02 14.76 19.73
C VAL A 16 18.97 14.00 20.54
N GLN A 17 19.22 13.75 21.82
CA GLN A 17 18.28 13.05 22.70
C GLN A 17 16.97 13.82 22.89
N THR A 18 17.03 15.15 23.08
CA THR A 18 15.84 15.99 23.20
C THR A 18 15.03 15.98 21.91
N ARG A 19 15.68 16.11 20.75
CA ARG A 19 15.01 16.02 19.44
C ARG A 19 14.40 14.64 19.22
N TYR A 20 15.10 13.58 19.56
CA TYR A 20 14.58 12.22 19.48
C TYR A 20 13.34 12.06 20.35
N LYS A 21 13.41 12.43 21.64
CA LYS A 21 12.26 12.38 22.56
C LYS A 21 11.08 13.23 22.10
N GLN A 22 11.34 14.38 21.49
CA GLN A 22 10.30 15.23 20.92
C GLN A 22 9.65 14.58 19.69
N GLN A 23 10.42 13.87 18.86
CA GLN A 23 9.92 13.20 17.65
C GLN A 23 9.26 11.84 17.96
N ASP A 24 9.70 11.14 19.00
CA ASP A 24 9.26 9.79 19.36
C ASP A 24 7.74 9.71 19.54
N ALA A 25 7.14 10.68 20.24
CA ALA A 25 5.68 10.75 20.42
C ALA A 25 4.92 11.03 19.12
N TYR A 26 5.51 11.81 18.18
CA TYR A 26 4.91 12.01 16.86
C TYR A 26 5.03 10.75 16.00
N LEU A 27 6.19 10.09 16.02
CA LEU A 27 6.40 8.85 15.27
C LEU A 27 5.47 7.72 15.75
N LEU A 28 5.27 7.59 17.06
CA LEU A 28 4.32 6.62 17.62
C LEU A 28 2.88 6.95 17.22
N ARG A 29 2.50 8.24 17.26
CA ARG A 29 1.17 8.67 16.82
C ARG A 29 0.94 8.45 15.32
N ASP A 30 1.95 8.72 14.50
CA ASP A 30 1.89 8.51 13.06
C ASP A 30 1.77 7.00 12.77
N LEU A 31 2.54 6.15 13.47
CA LEU A 31 2.38 4.70 13.39
C LEU A 31 0.97 4.22 13.78
N ASP A 32 0.41 4.73 14.87
CA ASP A 32 -0.95 4.39 15.29
C ASP A 32 -1.98 4.87 14.26
N THR A 33 -1.76 6.04 13.66
CA THR A 33 -2.66 6.62 12.65
C THR A 33 -2.62 5.82 11.35
N ASP A 34 -1.43 5.46 10.87
CA ASP A 34 -1.24 4.65 9.67
C ASP A 34 -1.80 3.24 9.89
N TYR A 35 -1.57 2.65 11.08
CA TYR A 35 -2.14 1.36 11.44
C TYR A 35 -3.67 1.39 11.45
N ASP A 36 -4.26 2.40 12.09
CA ASP A 36 -5.71 2.57 12.13
C ASP A 36 -6.28 2.78 10.72
N TYR A 37 -5.60 3.57 9.89
CA TYR A 37 -5.98 3.79 8.50
C TYR A 37 -5.95 2.49 7.70
N ILE A 38 -4.88 1.71 7.82
CA ILE A 38 -4.75 0.41 7.13
C ILE A 38 -5.88 -0.51 7.57
N VAL A 39 -6.06 -0.72 8.88
CA VAL A 39 -7.00 -1.71 9.40
C VAL A 39 -8.47 -1.30 9.15
N LYS A 40 -8.80 -0.02 9.33
CA LYS A 40 -10.21 0.43 9.29
C LYS A 40 -10.66 0.83 7.89
N ALA A 41 -9.76 1.33 7.05
CA ALA A 41 -10.11 1.87 5.74
C ALA A 41 -9.58 1.00 4.59
N LEU A 42 -8.29 0.63 4.61
CA LEU A 42 -7.66 -0.06 3.49
C LEU A 42 -8.00 -1.55 3.42
N ASP A 43 -7.86 -2.26 4.54
CA ASP A 43 -7.95 -3.72 4.62
C ASP A 43 -9.30 -4.28 4.14
N PRO A 44 -10.47 -3.68 4.46
CA PRO A 44 -11.75 -4.17 3.94
C PRO A 44 -11.82 -4.11 2.41
N ILE A 45 -11.28 -3.04 1.80
CA ILE A 45 -11.30 -2.84 0.34
C ILE A 45 -10.32 -3.80 -0.33
N PHE A 46 -9.11 -3.95 0.23
CA PHE A 46 -8.10 -4.86 -0.29
C PHE A 46 -8.51 -6.32 -0.18
N SER A 47 -9.10 -6.71 0.94
CA SER A 47 -9.61 -8.06 1.14
C SER A 47 -10.68 -8.41 0.10
N GLU A 48 -11.66 -7.52 -0.12
CA GLU A 48 -12.69 -7.71 -1.14
C GLU A 48 -12.09 -7.81 -2.55
N ALA A 49 -11.16 -6.93 -2.89
CA ALA A 49 -10.47 -6.94 -4.18
C ALA A 49 -9.64 -8.21 -4.40
N LEU A 50 -8.92 -8.67 -3.37
CA LEU A 50 -8.13 -9.90 -3.42
C LEU A 50 -9.02 -11.12 -3.59
N GLU A 51 -10.11 -11.22 -2.84
CA GLU A 51 -11.09 -12.29 -2.98
C GLU A 51 -11.66 -12.35 -4.40
N ALA A 52 -12.07 -11.20 -4.95
CA ALA A 52 -12.59 -11.12 -6.31
C ALA A 52 -11.55 -11.60 -7.35
N VAL A 53 -10.31 -11.11 -7.26
CA VAL A 53 -9.24 -11.52 -8.19
C VAL A 53 -8.91 -13.00 -8.08
N MET A 54 -8.90 -13.55 -6.86
CA MET A 54 -8.60 -14.96 -6.64
C MET A 54 -9.75 -15.89 -7.04
N LEU A 55 -10.99 -15.41 -6.97
CA LEU A 55 -12.19 -16.13 -7.42
C LEU A 55 -12.27 -16.18 -8.94
N TYR A 56 -12.16 -15.04 -9.61
CA TYR A 56 -12.36 -14.93 -11.06
C TYR A 56 -11.10 -15.20 -11.88
N LYS A 57 -9.93 -15.04 -11.26
CA LYS A 57 -8.60 -15.26 -11.85
C LYS A 57 -8.44 -14.61 -13.24
N PRO A 58 -8.68 -13.30 -13.38
CA PRO A 58 -8.53 -12.59 -14.66
C PRO A 58 -7.13 -12.75 -15.26
N GLU A 59 -7.03 -12.83 -16.60
CA GLU A 59 -5.72 -12.78 -17.28
C GLU A 59 -5.04 -11.40 -17.12
N GLN A 60 -5.84 -10.32 -17.12
CA GLN A 60 -5.42 -8.93 -16.93
C GLN A 60 -5.86 -8.43 -15.55
N VAL A 61 -4.98 -8.56 -14.55
CA VAL A 61 -5.31 -8.30 -13.14
C VAL A 61 -5.55 -6.83 -12.89
N ALA A 62 -4.68 -5.95 -13.40
CA ALA A 62 -4.81 -4.51 -13.20
C ALA A 62 -6.11 -3.95 -13.81
N LEU A 63 -6.45 -4.36 -15.04
CA LEU A 63 -7.70 -3.95 -15.67
C LEU A 63 -8.92 -4.42 -14.87
N PHE A 64 -8.92 -5.69 -14.45
CA PHE A 64 -10.00 -6.24 -13.64
C PHE A 64 -10.17 -5.47 -12.33
N LEU A 65 -9.08 -5.21 -11.61
CA LEU A 65 -9.10 -4.48 -10.33
C LEU A 65 -9.57 -3.03 -10.50
N SER A 66 -9.10 -2.35 -11.55
CA SER A 66 -9.56 -0.99 -11.88
C SER A 66 -11.08 -0.95 -12.05
N GLN A 67 -11.62 -1.84 -12.89
CA GLN A 67 -13.05 -1.90 -13.16
C GLN A 67 -13.87 -2.38 -11.94
N PHE A 68 -13.33 -3.31 -11.17
CA PHE A 68 -13.97 -3.80 -9.95
C PHE A 68 -14.14 -2.68 -8.92
N LEU A 69 -13.07 -1.93 -8.66
CA LEU A 69 -13.09 -0.83 -7.69
C LEU A 69 -13.91 0.36 -8.17
N ALA A 70 -13.94 0.61 -9.49
CA ALA A 70 -14.80 1.62 -10.10
C ALA A 70 -16.28 1.20 -10.19
N GLY A 71 -16.63 -0.07 -9.90
CA GLY A 71 -17.98 -0.60 -10.04
C GLY A 71 -18.46 -0.75 -11.49
N THR A 72 -17.53 -0.85 -12.45
CA THR A 72 -17.80 -0.93 -13.90
C THR A 72 -17.47 -2.30 -14.50
N LEU A 73 -17.13 -3.28 -13.66
CA LEU A 73 -16.73 -4.62 -14.09
C LEU A 73 -17.86 -5.38 -14.79
N ASP A 74 -17.58 -5.85 -16.00
CA ASP A 74 -18.44 -6.75 -16.76
C ASP A 74 -17.84 -8.17 -16.76
N LEU A 75 -18.42 -9.05 -15.94
CA LEU A 75 -17.92 -10.42 -15.73
C LEU A 75 -17.99 -11.28 -16.99
N GLU A 76 -18.85 -10.96 -17.96
CA GLU A 76 -18.94 -11.72 -19.22
C GLU A 76 -17.72 -11.50 -20.11
N LYS A 77 -17.05 -10.36 -19.95
CA LYS A 77 -15.85 -9.99 -20.71
C LYS A 77 -14.55 -10.40 -20.02
N VAL A 78 -14.62 -10.92 -18.80
CA VAL A 78 -13.42 -11.32 -18.04
C VAL A 78 -12.89 -12.64 -18.56
N LYS A 79 -11.75 -12.56 -19.23
CA LYS A 79 -10.99 -13.73 -19.65
C LYS A 79 -10.22 -14.31 -18.46
N ARG A 80 -10.42 -15.59 -18.18
CA ARG A 80 -9.89 -16.26 -16.98
C ARG A 80 -8.58 -17.00 -17.28
N SER A 81 -7.69 -16.98 -16.31
CA SER A 81 -6.42 -17.68 -16.31
C SER A 81 -6.59 -19.15 -15.95
N ASN A 82 -5.89 -20.01 -16.68
CA ASN A 82 -5.82 -21.45 -16.42
C ASN A 82 -4.68 -21.84 -15.47
N LEU A 83 -3.91 -20.86 -14.95
CA LEU A 83 -2.79 -21.13 -14.03
C LEU A 83 -3.29 -21.76 -12.73
N GLN A 84 -2.48 -22.60 -12.09
CA GLN A 84 -2.76 -23.06 -10.72
C GLN A 84 -2.85 -21.87 -9.77
N THR A 85 -3.75 -21.89 -8.78
CA THR A 85 -4.05 -20.75 -7.91
C THR A 85 -2.83 -20.12 -7.23
N GLN A 86 -1.93 -20.93 -6.65
CA GLN A 86 -0.72 -20.41 -6.02
C GLN A 86 0.19 -19.70 -7.04
N PHE A 87 0.42 -20.35 -8.19
CA PHE A 87 1.26 -19.79 -9.25
C PHE A 87 0.64 -18.54 -9.89
N TYR A 88 -0.69 -18.49 -10.00
CA TYR A 88 -1.43 -17.31 -10.41
C TYR A 88 -1.21 -16.16 -9.43
N PHE A 89 -1.40 -16.40 -8.14
CA PHE A 89 -1.19 -15.38 -7.12
C PHE A 89 0.24 -14.83 -7.17
N ASP A 90 1.24 -15.73 -7.13
CA ASP A 90 2.65 -15.35 -7.10
C ASP A 90 3.07 -14.57 -8.34
N ARG A 91 2.58 -14.95 -9.52
CA ARG A 91 2.99 -14.37 -10.80
C ARG A 91 2.22 -13.11 -11.20
N LYS A 92 0.95 -12.99 -10.78
CA LYS A 92 0.03 -11.99 -11.34
C LYS A 92 -0.59 -11.06 -10.30
N VAL A 93 -0.70 -11.48 -9.05
CA VAL A 93 -1.48 -10.75 -8.04
C VAL A 93 -0.59 -10.13 -6.97
N ARG A 94 0.40 -10.87 -6.47
CA ARG A 94 1.20 -10.47 -5.31
C ARG A 94 1.84 -9.09 -5.50
N GLU A 95 2.55 -8.89 -6.60
CA GLU A 95 3.32 -7.67 -6.83
C GLU A 95 2.41 -6.45 -7.01
N VAL A 96 1.37 -6.57 -7.84
CA VAL A 96 0.47 -5.45 -8.14
C VAL A 96 -0.34 -5.04 -6.90
N MET A 97 -0.72 -6.00 -6.05
CA MET A 97 -1.42 -5.71 -4.80
C MET A 97 -0.48 -5.07 -3.76
N ALA A 98 0.75 -5.57 -3.61
CA ALA A 98 1.72 -4.98 -2.69
C ALA A 98 2.02 -3.51 -3.05
N LEU A 99 2.25 -3.21 -4.33
CA LEU A 99 2.49 -1.85 -4.79
C LEU A 99 1.29 -0.93 -4.56
N ALA A 100 0.08 -1.45 -4.72
CA ALA A 100 -1.14 -0.69 -4.49
C ALA A 100 -1.33 -0.39 -2.99
N MET A 101 -1.03 -1.34 -2.09
CA MET A 101 -1.04 -1.12 -0.64
C MET A 101 -0.03 -0.04 -0.26
N ASP A 102 1.22 -0.19 -0.68
CA ASP A 102 2.31 0.75 -0.37
C ASP A 102 1.95 2.17 -0.84
N SER A 103 1.44 2.30 -2.07
CA SER A 103 1.05 3.60 -2.62
C SER A 103 -0.12 4.22 -1.86
N THR A 104 -1.07 3.41 -1.38
CA THR A 104 -2.24 3.92 -0.65
C THR A 104 -1.90 4.35 0.76
N VAL A 105 -1.01 3.60 1.43
CA VAL A 105 -0.48 3.98 2.74
C VAL A 105 0.37 5.24 2.61
N GLN A 106 1.15 5.40 1.55
CA GLN A 106 1.97 6.61 1.38
C GLN A 106 1.12 7.86 1.13
N GLU A 107 0.12 7.77 0.24
CA GLU A 107 -0.67 8.93 -0.22
C GLU A 107 -1.83 9.29 0.71
N HIS A 108 -2.29 8.36 1.56
CA HIS A 108 -3.44 8.54 2.45
C HIS A 108 -4.70 9.16 1.76
N PRO A 109 -5.16 8.60 0.62
CA PRO A 109 -6.33 9.13 -0.07
C PRO A 109 -7.60 9.04 0.78
N THR A 110 -8.45 10.06 0.69
CA THR A 110 -9.77 10.06 1.34
C THR A 110 -10.75 9.10 0.66
N ASP A 111 -10.69 9.00 -0.67
CA ASP A 111 -11.43 8.01 -1.47
C ASP A 111 -10.47 6.93 -1.97
N ILE A 112 -10.31 5.89 -1.15
CA ILE A 112 -9.43 4.76 -1.44
C ILE A 112 -9.86 4.00 -2.70
N ARG A 113 -11.17 3.83 -2.93
CA ARG A 113 -11.66 3.07 -4.09
C ARG A 113 -11.35 3.80 -5.39
N ALA A 114 -11.64 5.10 -5.45
CA ALA A 114 -11.34 5.91 -6.63
C ALA A 114 -9.82 5.99 -6.87
N PHE A 115 -9.03 6.17 -5.81
CA PHE A 115 -7.58 6.17 -5.90
C PHE A 115 -7.03 4.86 -6.46
N LEU A 116 -7.46 3.73 -5.91
CA LEU A 116 -7.00 2.41 -6.36
C LEU A 116 -7.46 2.10 -7.79
N ALA A 117 -8.69 2.48 -8.17
CA ALA A 117 -9.17 2.31 -9.53
C ALA A 117 -8.24 3.01 -10.55
N ASP A 118 -7.92 4.29 -10.31
CA ASP A 118 -6.98 5.05 -11.13
C ASP A 118 -5.54 4.49 -11.06
N PHE A 119 -5.11 4.02 -9.89
CA PHE A 119 -3.81 3.38 -9.71
C PHE A 119 -3.64 2.16 -10.61
N PHE A 120 -4.65 1.29 -10.68
CA PHE A 120 -4.62 0.09 -11.50
C PHE A 120 -4.82 0.40 -12.99
N ASP A 121 -5.65 1.38 -13.33
CA ASP A 121 -5.87 1.81 -14.72
C ASP A 121 -4.55 2.23 -15.40
N LYS A 122 -3.75 3.04 -14.70
CA LYS A 122 -2.41 3.46 -15.17
C LYS A 122 -1.43 2.30 -15.39
N ARG A 123 -1.74 1.10 -14.90
CA ARG A 123 -0.85 -0.06 -14.89
C ARG A 123 -1.37 -1.25 -15.70
N ILE A 124 -2.46 -1.08 -16.45
CA ILE A 124 -3.05 -2.14 -17.30
C ILE A 124 -2.02 -2.77 -18.24
N ASN A 125 -1.13 -1.97 -18.83
CA ASN A 125 -0.13 -2.47 -19.78
C ASN A 125 1.13 -3.05 -19.13
N ILE A 126 1.21 -3.02 -17.80
CA ILE A 126 2.37 -3.49 -17.03
C ILE A 126 2.10 -4.88 -16.43
N TYR A 127 0.86 -5.14 -15.96
CA TYR A 127 0.51 -6.32 -15.16
C TYR A 127 -0.63 -7.19 -15.72
#